data_AF-A0A7T7M8J1-F1
#
_entry.id   AF-A0A7T7M8J1-F1
#
_cell.length_a   1.000
_cell.length_b   1.000
_cell.length_c   1.000
_cell.angle_alpha   90.00
_cell.angle_beta   90.00
_cell.angle_gamma   90.00
#
_symmetry.space_group_name_H-M   'P 1'
#
loop_
_entity.id
_entity.type
_entity.pdbx_description
1 polymer ?
#
loop_
_entity_poly.entity_id
_entity_poly.type
_entity_poly.pdbx_seq_one_letter_code
_entity_poly.pdbx_strand_id
1 'polypeptide(L)'
;MARPPGHCHDVPVSTKQPRQPDLPAVQVRGEIKLGQFLKLAGLVEDGAEARIAVQSGDVTVNGEVETRRGHHLADGDVVLVDLPAGPRGAVVAAVP
;
A
#
# COMPACT_ATOMS: atom_id res chain seq x y z
N MET A 1 47.28 8.22 -27.83
CA MET A 1 46.61 7.20 -26.98
C MET A 1 45.38 7.88 -26.38
N ALA A 2 44.20 7.54 -26.88
CA ALA A 2 42.94 8.16 -26.49
C ALA A 2 42.41 7.56 -25.17
N ARG A 3 41.98 8.41 -24.24
CA ARG A 3 41.15 7.99 -23.10
C ARG A 3 39.75 8.64 -23.30
N PRO A 4 38.66 7.89 -23.18
CA PRO A 4 37.30 8.38 -23.46
C PRO A 4 36.80 9.30 -22.34
N PRO A 5 35.87 10.24 -22.61
CA PRO A 5 35.14 10.96 -21.58
C PRO A 5 34.08 10.03 -20.96
N GLY A 6 34.30 9.64 -19.71
CA GLY A 6 33.30 8.91 -18.92
C GLY A 6 32.15 9.82 -18.55
N HIS A 7 30.98 9.56 -19.15
CA HIS A 7 29.70 10.05 -18.67
C HIS A 7 29.38 9.31 -17.36
N CYS A 8 29.54 9.97 -16.23
CA CYS A 8 28.85 9.54 -15.02
C CYS A 8 27.51 10.28 -15.03
N HIS A 9 26.46 9.57 -15.45
CA HIS A 9 25.10 9.97 -15.14
C HIS A 9 25.01 9.99 -13.61
N ASP A 10 25.11 11.20 -13.03
CA ASP A 10 24.68 11.42 -11.67
C ASP A 10 23.16 11.24 -11.68
N VAL A 11 22.72 10.08 -11.23
CA VAL A 11 21.32 9.84 -10.93
C VAL A 11 20.99 10.81 -9.79
N PRO A 12 20.09 11.78 -9.97
CA PRO A 12 19.68 12.60 -8.85
C PRO A 12 18.97 11.68 -7.85
N VAL A 13 19.65 11.37 -6.75
CA VAL A 13 19.04 10.74 -5.59
C VAL A 13 18.00 11.75 -5.10
N SER A 14 16.74 11.49 -5.44
CA SER A 14 15.66 12.44 -5.23
C SER A 14 15.47 12.69 -3.73
N THR A 15 15.92 13.86 -3.32
CA THR A 15 15.63 14.49 -2.04
C THR A 15 14.13 14.79 -1.92
N LYS A 16 13.40 14.08 -1.05
CA LYS A 16 12.27 14.62 -0.26
C LYS A 16 12.00 13.71 0.97
N GLN A 17 12.27 14.21 2.17
CA GLN A 17 11.84 13.64 3.48
C GLN A 17 10.29 13.62 3.60
N PRO A 18 9.63 12.80 4.48
CA PRO A 18 9.85 12.80 5.94
C PRO A 18 9.57 11.49 6.72
N ARG A 19 9.70 11.59 8.05
CA ARG A 19 9.51 10.55 9.08
C ARG A 19 8.05 10.38 9.50
N GLN A 20 7.13 10.27 8.55
CA GLN A 20 5.75 9.82 8.81
C GLN A 20 5.42 8.81 7.71
N PRO A 21 4.74 7.70 8.02
CA PRO A 21 4.28 6.83 6.95
C PRO A 21 3.23 7.64 6.18
N ASP A 22 3.65 8.25 5.07
CA ASP A 22 2.79 8.90 4.08
C ASP A 22 1.97 7.79 3.40
N LEU A 23 1.09 7.16 4.17
CA LEU A 23 0.18 6.13 3.69
C LEU A 23 -0.68 6.82 2.62
N PRO A 24 -0.55 6.43 1.33
CA PRO A 24 -1.27 7.11 0.27
C PRO A 24 -2.77 6.97 0.54
N ALA A 25 -3.48 8.09 0.43
CA ALA A 25 -4.93 8.11 0.48
C ALA A 25 -5.47 7.60 -0.86
N VAL A 26 -6.18 6.48 -0.81
CA VAL A 26 -6.67 5.76 -1.98
C VAL A 26 -8.14 6.09 -2.17
N GLN A 27 -8.46 6.73 -3.28
CA GLN A 27 -9.82 7.15 -3.59
C GLN A 27 -10.71 5.97 -3.94
N VAL A 28 -11.80 5.81 -3.18
CA VAL A 28 -12.81 4.77 -3.39
C VAL A 28 -14.15 5.41 -3.63
N ARG A 29 -14.95 4.81 -4.53
CA ARG A 29 -16.30 5.29 -4.86
C ARG A 29 -17.32 4.31 -4.27
N GLY A 30 -18.13 4.79 -3.34
CA GLY A 30 -19.11 3.96 -2.63
C GLY A 30 -18.46 2.93 -1.70
N GLU A 31 -19.16 1.82 -1.46
CA GLU A 31 -18.71 0.76 -0.56
C GLU A 31 -17.60 -0.08 -1.21
N ILE A 32 -16.46 -0.23 -0.53
CA ILE A 32 -15.36 -1.11 -0.96
C ILE A 32 -15.11 -2.19 0.08
N LYS A 33 -14.79 -3.40 -0.38
CA LYS A 33 -14.40 -4.52 0.48
C LYS A 33 -12.90 -4.53 0.69
N LEU A 34 -12.45 -4.98 1.86
CA LEU A 34 -11.03 -5.05 2.23
C LEU A 34 -10.15 -5.67 1.15
N GLY A 35 -10.50 -6.87 0.67
CA GLY A 35 -9.70 -7.55 -0.36
C GLY A 35 -9.65 -6.79 -1.70
N GLN A 36 -10.69 -6.02 -2.04
CA GLN A 36 -10.70 -5.20 -3.25
C GLN A 36 -9.86 -3.92 -3.06
N PHE A 37 -9.94 -3.32 -1.87
CA PHE A 37 -9.13 -2.17 -1.49
C PHE A 37 -7.63 -2.49 -1.54
N LEU A 38 -7.20 -3.62 -0.97
CA LEU A 38 -5.78 -4.02 -0.97
C LEU A 38 -5.18 -4.04 -2.38
N LYS A 39 -5.93 -4.58 -3.35
CA LYS A 39 -5.51 -4.61 -4.75
C LYS A 39 -5.53 -3.21 -5.38
N LEU A 40 -6.58 -2.42 -5.12
CA LEU A 40 -6.74 -1.09 -5.69
C LEU A 40 -5.66 -0.12 -5.17
N ALA A 41 -5.30 -0.25 -3.90
CA ALA A 41 -4.23 0.48 -3.24
C ALA A 41 -2.82 0.02 -3.66
N GLY A 42 -2.69 -1.07 -4.43
CA GLY A 42 -1.40 -1.65 -4.80
C GLY A 42 -0.62 -2.22 -3.61
N LEU A 43 -1.32 -2.55 -2.52
CA LEU A 43 -0.70 -3.16 -1.34
C LEU A 43 -0.31 -4.62 -1.61
N VAL A 44 -1.06 -5.29 -2.48
CA VAL A 44 -0.79 -6.66 -2.96
C VAL A 44 -0.69 -6.68 -4.49
N GLU A 45 -0.04 -7.70 -5.03
CA GLU A 45 0.09 -7.90 -6.48
C GLU A 45 -1.21 -8.46 -7.09
N ASP A 46 -1.90 -9.35 -6.37
CA ASP A 46 -3.12 -9.99 -6.86
C ASP A 46 -4.14 -10.36 -5.78
N GLY A 47 -5.29 -10.88 -6.22
CA GLY A 47 -6.40 -11.21 -5.33
C GLY A 47 -6.20 -12.48 -4.49
N ALA A 48 -5.30 -13.39 -4.89
CA ALA A 48 -4.92 -14.55 -4.09
C ALA A 48 -4.01 -14.12 -2.94
N GLU A 49 -3.05 -13.22 -3.18
CA GLU A 49 -2.21 -12.63 -2.13
C GLU A 49 -3.06 -11.86 -1.11
N ALA A 50 -3.98 -11.00 -1.55
CA ALA A 50 -4.95 -10.35 -0.65
C ALA A 50 -5.75 -11.37 0.18
N ARG A 51 -6.16 -12.48 -0.42
CA ARG A 51 -6.92 -13.52 0.29
C ARG A 51 -6.06 -14.15 1.39
N ILE A 52 -4.80 -14.46 1.10
CA ILE A 52 -3.87 -15.08 2.03
C ILE A 52 -3.56 -14.11 3.16
N ALA A 53 -3.11 -12.89 2.88
CA ALA A 53 -2.77 -11.90 3.90
C ALA A 53 -3.93 -11.63 4.88
N VAL A 54 -5.15 -11.51 4.35
CA VAL A 54 -6.34 -11.36 5.20
C VAL A 54 -6.57 -12.63 6.04
N GLN A 55 -6.55 -13.83 5.46
CA GLN A 55 -6.81 -15.08 6.21
C GLN A 55 -5.74 -15.41 7.25
N SER A 56 -4.49 -15.01 7.00
CA SER A 56 -3.37 -15.16 7.91
C SER A 56 -3.43 -14.17 9.08
N GLY A 57 -4.20 -13.08 8.96
CA GLY A 57 -4.21 -12.00 9.94
C GLY A 57 -3.06 -11.01 9.80
N ASP A 58 -2.45 -10.97 8.62
CA ASP A 58 -1.38 -10.01 8.28
C ASP A 58 -1.93 -8.61 7.96
N VAL A 59 -3.25 -8.46 7.95
CA VAL A 59 -3.95 -7.22 7.62
C VAL A 59 -4.54 -6.62 8.89
N THR A 60 -4.31 -5.34 9.10
CA THR A 60 -4.91 -4.56 10.17
C THR A 60 -5.68 -3.38 9.60
N VAL A 61 -6.85 -3.11 10.15
CA VAL A 61 -7.70 -1.96 9.82
C VAL A 61 -7.82 -1.12 11.08
N ASN A 62 -7.37 0.13 11.04
CA ASN A 62 -7.31 1.03 12.20
C ASN A 62 -6.56 0.43 13.41
N GLY A 63 -5.60 -0.47 13.16
CA GLY A 63 -4.82 -1.16 14.19
C GLY A 63 -5.44 -2.46 14.72
N GLU A 64 -6.63 -2.85 14.25
CA GLU A 64 -7.26 -4.14 14.59
C GLU A 64 -7.04 -5.16 13.48
N VAL A 65 -6.62 -6.38 13.83
CA VAL A 65 -6.41 -7.46 12.86
C VAL A 65 -7.75 -7.86 12.24
N GLU A 66 -7.85 -7.75 10.92
CA GLU A 66 -9.06 -8.08 10.17
C GLU A 66 -8.81 -9.28 9.27
N THR A 67 -9.53 -10.38 9.53
CA THR A 67 -9.41 -11.65 8.80
C THR A 67 -10.59 -11.94 7.86
N ARG A 68 -11.56 -11.03 7.80
CA ARG A 68 -12.75 -11.14 6.97
C ARG A 68 -12.53 -10.34 5.68
N ARG A 69 -12.31 -11.05 4.58
CA ARG A 69 -12.19 -10.45 3.24
C ARG A 69 -13.41 -9.62 2.83
N GLY A 70 -14.57 -9.94 3.40
CA GLY A 70 -15.84 -9.26 3.17
C GLY A 70 -16.08 -8.04 4.06
N HIS A 71 -15.12 -7.64 4.89
CA HIS A 71 -15.21 -6.41 5.67
C HIS A 71 -15.33 -5.21 4.73
N HIS A 72 -16.32 -4.35 4.98
CA HIS A 72 -16.51 -3.11 4.22
C HIS A 72 -15.68 -2.02 4.88
N LEU A 73 -14.92 -1.29 4.08
CA LEU A 73 -14.12 -0.17 4.56
C LEU A 73 -14.89 1.13 4.38
N ALA A 74 -14.77 1.99 5.39
CA ALA A 74 -15.31 3.34 5.42
C ALA A 74 -14.23 4.38 5.07
N ASP A 75 -14.68 5.61 4.80
CA ASP A 75 -13.77 6.75 4.65
C ASP A 75 -12.90 6.93 5.90
N GLY A 76 -11.62 7.22 5.70
CA GLY A 76 -10.64 7.41 6.75
C GLY A 76 -10.07 6.10 7.34
N ASP A 77 -10.55 4.93 6.92
CA ASP A 77 -10.01 3.67 7.42
C ASP A 77 -8.55 3.49 7.01
N VAL A 78 -7.70 3.24 8.00
CA VAL A 78 -6.27 3.00 7.79
C VAL A 78 -6.03 1.50 7.65
N VAL A 79 -5.64 1.04 6.47
CA VAL A 79 -5.33 -0.37 6.23
C VAL A 79 -3.82 -0.55 6.17
N LEU A 80 -3.32 -1.47 6.99
CA LEU A 80 -1.93 -1.88 7.05
C LEU A 80 -1.84 -3.38 6.73
N VAL A 81 -0.79 -3.75 6.04
CA VAL A 81 -0.51 -5.11 5.57
C VAL A 81 0.95 -5.42 5.86
N ASP A 82 1.19 -6.51 6.57
CA ASP A 82 2.53 -7.03 6.85
C ASP A 82 2.89 -8.09 5.79
N LEU A 83 3.69 -7.71 4.79
CA LEU A 83 4.15 -8.63 3.76
C LEU A 83 5.60 -9.03 3.99
N PRO A 84 6.05 -10.17 3.44
CA PRO A 84 7.46 -10.56 3.47
C PRO A 84 8.41 -9.51 2.86
N ALA A 85 7.91 -8.71 1.92
CA ALA A 85 8.66 -7.60 1.31
C ALA A 85 8.79 -6.35 2.22
N GLY A 86 8.06 -6.32 3.33
CA GLY A 86 8.00 -5.22 4.29
C GLY A 86 6.56 -4.73 4.52
N PRO A 87 6.32 -4.04 5.64
CA PRO A 87 5.00 -3.50 5.97
C PRO A 87 4.62 -2.38 4.99
N ARG A 88 3.38 -2.42 4.53
CA ARG A 88 2.77 -1.43 3.63
C ARG A 88 1.41 -1.03 4.15
N GLY A 89 0.92 0.13 3.75
CA GLY A 89 -0.46 0.50 4.04
C GLY A 89 -0.96 1.66 3.22
N ALA A 90 -2.25 1.92 3.35
CA ALA A 90 -2.96 2.98 2.66
C ALA A 90 -4.16 3.43 3.49
N VAL A 91 -4.61 4.66 3.28
CA VAL A 91 -5.83 5.20 3.91
C VAL A 91 -6.96 5.18 2.90
N VAL A 92 -8.15 4.80 3.32
CA VAL A 92 -9.34 4.84 2.48
C VAL A 92 -9.82 6.29 2.41
N ALA A 93 -9.97 6.83 1.19
CA ALA A 93 -10.57 8.14 0.95
C ALA A 93 -11.84 7.95 0.12
N ALA A 94 -13.01 7.88 0.76
CA ALA A 94 -14.27 7.78 0.05
C ALA A 94 -14.60 9.13 -0.59
N VAL A 95 -14.83 9.11 -1.91
CA VAL A 95 -15.24 10.29 -2.66
C VAL A 95 -16.76 10.22 -2.86
N PRO A 96 -17.52 11.30 -2.58
CA PRO A 96 -18.97 11.35 -2.78
C PRO A 96 -19.39 11.20 -4.26
#